data_AF-R0L2K0-F1
#
_entry.id   AF-R0L2K0-F1
#
_cell.length_a   1.000
_cell.length_b   1.000
_cell.length_c   1.000
_cell.angle_alpha   90.00
_cell.angle_beta   90.00
_cell.angle_gamma   90.00
#
_symmetry.space_group_name_H-M   'P 1'
#
loop_
_entity.id
_entity.type
_entity.pdbx_description
1 polymer ?
#
loop_
_entity_poly.entity_id
_entity_poly.type
_entity_poly.pdbx_seq_one_letter_code
_entity_poly.pdbx_strand_id
1 'polypeptide(L)'
;PDLQDIDPAVLKHCHAAAAMCILEAAKQRADVAAISTCLEDCKLEKERIEQFCTEYQKNKDALEILLGSIGRSPLHITDVSWRLEYQIKTNQLHKTYQPSYLVTLNVEVRYCSHP
;
A
#
# COMPACT_ATOMS: atom_id res chain seq x y z
N PRO A 1 14.65 14.63 -18.71
CA PRO A 1 15.04 14.25 -20.10
C PRO A 1 15.83 12.94 -20.16
N ASP A 2 16.52 12.57 -19.07
CA ASP A 2 17.52 11.49 -19.04
C ASP A 2 16.99 10.07 -18.78
N LEU A 3 15.68 9.84 -18.93
CA LEU A 3 15.05 8.54 -18.62
C LEU A 3 14.34 7.90 -19.84
N GLN A 4 14.40 8.52 -21.02
CA GLN A 4 13.67 8.04 -22.20
C GLN A 4 14.20 6.71 -22.75
N ASP A 5 15.48 6.42 -22.55
CA ASP A 5 16.14 5.20 -23.05
C ASP A 5 16.10 4.03 -22.06
N ILE A 6 15.50 4.21 -20.88
CA ILE A 6 15.37 3.15 -19.87
C ILE A 6 14.07 2.40 -20.12
N ASP A 7 14.12 1.07 -20.03
CA ASP A 7 12.93 0.22 -20.08
C ASP A 7 11.86 0.71 -19.07
N PRO A 8 10.64 1.05 -19.52
CA PRO A 8 9.55 1.49 -18.66
C PRO A 8 9.21 0.52 -17.52
N ALA A 9 9.41 -0.80 -17.71
CA ALA A 9 9.17 -1.78 -16.67
C ALA A 9 10.20 -1.64 -15.53
N VAL A 10 11.48 -1.46 -15.88
CA VAL A 10 12.57 -1.23 -14.93
C VAL A 10 12.35 0.07 -14.18
N LEU A 11 11.98 1.15 -14.88
CA LEU A 11 11.70 2.43 -14.24
C LEU A 11 10.57 2.34 -13.21
N LYS A 12 9.46 1.67 -13.55
CA LYS A 12 8.35 1.43 -12.62
C LYS A 12 8.78 0.61 -11.41
N HIS A 13 9.59 -0.42 -11.63
CA HIS A 13 10.07 -1.27 -10.54
C HIS A 13 10.99 -0.50 -9.59
N CYS A 14 11.93 0.29 -10.12
CA CYS A 14 12.81 1.15 -9.34
C CYS A 14 12.02 2.17 -8.51
N HIS A 15 11.02 2.81 -9.13
CA HIS A 15 10.14 3.74 -8.43
C HIS A 15 9.37 3.05 -7.29
N ALA A 16 8.78 1.88 -7.56
CA ALA A 16 8.05 1.12 -6.56
C ALA A 16 8.96 0.69 -5.39
N ALA A 17 10.16 0.20 -5.69
CA ALA A 17 11.14 -0.20 -4.69
C ALA A 17 11.58 0.99 -3.81
N ALA A 18 11.88 2.14 -4.43
CA ALA A 18 12.25 3.36 -3.71
C ALA A 18 11.10 3.85 -2.82
N ALA A 19 9.88 3.92 -3.36
CA ALA A 19 8.69 4.33 -2.61
C ALA A 19 8.40 3.40 -1.44
N MET A 20 8.50 2.08 -1.64
CA MET A 20 8.36 1.09 -0.56
C MET A 20 9.43 1.24 0.51
N CYS A 21 10.69 1.46 0.12
CA CYS A 21 11.79 1.67 1.06
C CYS A 21 11.54 2.92 1.92
N ILE A 22 11.14 4.03 1.31
CA ILE A 22 10.79 5.29 2.02
C ILE A 22 9.63 5.04 2.99
N LEU A 23 8.57 4.39 2.50
CA LEU A 23 7.39 4.08 3.29
C LEU A 23 7.72 3.22 4.51
N GLU A 24 8.50 2.15 4.31
CA GLU A 24 8.86 1.22 5.37
C GLU A 24 9.80 1.87 6.39
N ALA A 25 10.78 2.66 5.94
CA ALA A 25 11.65 3.45 6.81
C ALA A 25 10.86 4.41 7.70
N ALA A 26 9.89 5.14 7.12
CA ALA A 26 9.04 6.06 7.86
C ALA A 26 8.11 5.33 8.83
N LYS A 27 7.53 4.19 8.42
CA LYS A 27 6.68 3.35 9.26
C LYS A 27 7.42 2.82 10.49
N GLN A 28 8.68 2.40 10.31
CA GLN A 28 9.53 1.90 11.40
C GLN A 28 10.23 3.01 12.18
N ARG A 29 10.06 4.28 11.79
CA ARG A 29 10.78 5.45 12.33
C ARG A 29 12.30 5.27 12.29
N ALA A 30 12.79 4.63 11.23
CA ALA A 30 14.20 4.31 11.06
C ALA A 30 15.06 5.59 11.14
N ASP A 31 16.25 5.43 11.71
CA ASP A 31 17.28 6.44 11.72
C ASP A 31 18.19 6.31 10.48
N VAL A 32 19.04 7.31 10.29
CA VAL A 32 19.96 7.35 9.14
C VAL A 32 20.89 6.14 9.12
N ALA A 33 21.31 5.65 10.29
CA ALA A 33 22.21 4.50 10.39
C ALA A 33 21.54 3.21 9.88
N ALA A 34 20.32 2.91 10.34
CA ALA A 34 19.56 1.74 9.90
C ALA A 34 19.26 1.78 8.39
N ILE A 35 18.90 2.96 7.86
CA ILE A 35 18.66 3.14 6.42
C ILE A 35 19.97 2.94 5.64
N SER A 36 21.08 3.51 6.11
CA SER A 36 22.38 3.39 5.45
C SER A 36 22.82 1.93 5.37
N THR A 37 22.76 1.18 6.47
CA THR A 37 23.10 -0.26 6.49
C THR A 37 22.22 -1.05 5.51
N CYS A 38 20.91 -0.80 5.48
CA CYS A 38 20.00 -1.48 4.55
C CYS A 38 20.36 -1.20 3.07
N LEU A 39 20.70 0.04 2.73
CA LEU A 39 21.09 0.42 1.37
C LEU A 39 22.50 -0.09 0.99
N GLU A 40 23.41 -0.19 1.96
CA GLU A 40 24.72 -0.82 1.79
C GLU A 40 24.58 -2.32 1.48
N ASP A 41 23.69 -3.03 2.18
CA ASP A 41 23.36 -4.44 1.89
C ASP A 41 22.78 -4.61 0.47
N CYS A 42 22.10 -3.59 -0.04
CA CYS A 42 21.61 -3.53 -1.42
C CYS A 42 22.70 -3.15 -2.44
N LYS A 43 23.96 -2.99 -2.01
CA LYS A 43 25.13 -2.61 -2.84
C LYS A 43 25.00 -1.24 -3.51
N LEU A 44 24.29 -0.30 -2.87
CA LEU A 44 24.29 1.08 -3.35
C LEU A 44 25.61 1.77 -3.01
N GLU A 45 26.01 2.68 -3.88
CA GLU A 45 27.20 3.50 -3.67
C GLU A 45 26.97 4.53 -2.56
N LYS A 46 28.01 4.80 -1.78
CA LYS A 46 27.97 5.71 -0.62
C LYS A 46 27.38 7.08 -0.95
N GLU A 47 27.73 7.66 -2.10
CA GLU A 47 27.20 8.95 -2.56
C GLU A 47 25.67 8.92 -2.70
N ARG A 48 25.12 7.84 -3.28
CA ARG A 48 23.67 7.68 -3.46
C ARG A 48 22.96 7.45 -2.14
N ILE A 49 23.60 6.73 -1.21
CA ILE A 49 23.09 6.53 0.15
C ILE A 49 23.04 7.85 0.90
N GLU A 50 24.10 8.65 0.87
CA GLU A 50 24.16 9.96 1.51
C GLU A 50 23.10 10.91 0.94
N GLN A 51 22.90 10.92 -0.38
CA GLN A 51 21.82 11.70 -1.02
C GLN A 51 20.43 11.23 -0.54
N PHE A 52 20.19 9.92 -0.53
CA PHE A 52 18.92 9.34 -0.07
C PHE A 52 18.63 9.69 1.39
N CYS A 53 19.60 9.48 2.28
CA CYS A 53 19.45 9.77 3.71
C CYS A 53 19.23 11.26 3.97
N THR A 54 19.90 12.14 3.23
CA THR A 54 19.72 13.59 3.33
C THR A 54 18.30 14.00 2.97
N GLU A 55 17.78 13.54 1.82
CA GLU A 55 16.43 13.89 1.38
C GLU A 55 15.37 13.22 2.27
N TYR A 56 15.58 11.98 2.70
CA TYR A 56 14.69 11.31 3.66
C TYR A 56 14.60 12.09 4.97
N GLN A 57 15.74 12.47 5.56
CA GLN A 57 15.76 13.18 6.84
C GLN A 57 15.07 14.54 6.76
N LYS A 58 15.24 15.25 5.64
CA LYS A 58 14.56 16.52 5.36
C LYS A 58 13.03 16.39 5.27
N ASN A 59 12.53 15.25 4.78
CA ASN A 59 11.10 15.01 4.60
C ASN A 59 10.47 14.11 5.69
N LYS A 60 11.27 13.67 6.67
CA LYS A 60 10.86 12.67 7.68
C LYS A 60 9.59 13.09 8.42
N ASP A 61 9.54 14.30 8.96
CA ASP A 61 8.39 14.78 9.73
C ASP A 61 7.11 14.81 8.87
N ALA A 62 7.22 15.25 7.61
CA ALA A 62 6.09 15.28 6.69
C ALA A 62 5.56 13.87 6.37
N LEU A 63 6.48 12.90 6.17
CA LEU A 63 6.12 11.50 5.96
C LEU A 63 5.44 10.89 7.18
N GLU A 64 5.95 11.15 8.38
CA GLU A 64 5.37 10.66 9.63
C GLU A 64 3.98 11.26 9.90
N ILE A 65 3.78 12.55 9.61
CA ILE A 65 2.46 13.20 9.70
C ILE A 65 1.47 12.55 8.71
N LEU A 66 1.89 12.39 7.45
CA LEU A 66 1.07 11.77 6.42
C LEU A 66 0.69 10.34 6.78
N LEU A 67 1.65 9.52 7.20
CA LEU A 67 1.38 8.15 7.64
C LEU A 67 0.53 8.11 8.90
N GLY A 68 0.75 9.06 9.81
CA GLY A 68 -0.09 9.25 10.97
C GLY A 68 -1.54 9.54 10.62
N SER A 69 -1.87 10.06 9.43
CA SER A 69 -3.24 10.23 8.95
C SER A 69 -3.83 8.94 8.34
N ILE A 70 -2.97 8.08 7.79
CA ILE A 70 -3.32 6.80 7.16
C ILE A 70 -3.41 5.74 8.26
N GLY A 71 -4.55 5.65 8.95
CA GLY A 71 -4.83 4.53 9.86
C GLY A 71 -5.18 4.87 11.30
N ARG A 72 -5.53 6.13 11.63
CA ARG A 72 -6.01 6.45 13.01
C ARG A 72 -7.35 5.79 13.37
N SER A 73 -8.08 5.26 12.39
CA SER A 73 -9.25 4.43 12.63
C SER A 73 -9.36 3.40 11.52
N PRO A 74 -9.54 2.09 11.83
CA PRO A 74 -10.10 1.19 10.84
C PRO A 74 -11.46 1.75 10.38
N LEU A 75 -11.81 1.47 9.13
CA LEU A 75 -13.11 1.84 8.58
C LEU A 75 -14.20 1.24 9.48
N HIS A 76 -14.99 2.10 10.12
CA HIS A 76 -16.06 1.65 11.00
C HIS A 76 -17.18 1.07 10.13
N ILE A 77 -17.43 -0.23 10.28
CA ILE A 77 -18.53 -0.91 9.58
C ILE A 77 -19.83 -0.41 10.18
N THR A 78 -20.65 0.25 9.38
CA THR A 78 -21.93 0.80 9.82
C THR A 78 -23.08 -0.14 9.51
N ASP A 79 -22.97 -0.94 8.46
CA ASP A 79 -24.05 -1.79 7.97
C ASP A 79 -23.49 -2.96 7.12
N VAL A 80 -24.33 -3.96 6.85
CA VAL A 80 -24.02 -5.12 6.03
C VAL A 80 -25.17 -5.38 5.07
N SER A 81 -24.89 -5.32 3.77
CA SER A 81 -25.81 -5.71 2.71
C SER A 81 -25.48 -7.13 2.28
N TRP A 82 -26.48 -8.02 2.16
CA TRP A 82 -26.26 -9.38 1.68
C TRP A 82 -27.34 -9.82 0.69
N ARG A 83 -26.97 -10.70 -0.25
CA ARG A 83 -27.89 -11.33 -1.21
C ARG A 83 -27.56 -12.81 -1.37
N LEU A 84 -28.60 -13.63 -1.37
CA LEU A 84 -28.53 -15.02 -1.81
C LEU A 84 -28.97 -15.12 -3.27
N GLU A 85 -28.13 -15.70 -4.10
CA GLU A 85 -28.45 -16.14 -5.45
C GLU A 85 -28.59 -17.66 -5.47
N TYR A 86 -29.74 -18.16 -5.90
CA TYR A 86 -30.05 -19.58 -5.89
C TYR A 86 -30.47 -20.04 -7.27
N GLN A 87 -29.70 -20.96 -7.85
CA GLN A 87 -30.02 -21.55 -9.15
C GLN A 87 -30.59 -22.96 -8.98
N ILE A 88 -31.81 -23.18 -9.48
CA ILE A 88 -32.42 -24.51 -9.59
C ILE A 88 -32.36 -24.95 -11.04
N LYS A 89 -31.59 -26.01 -11.32
CA LYS A 89 -31.61 -26.70 -12.62
C LYS A 89 -32.13 -28.11 -12.43
N THR A 90 -33.24 -28.43 -13.10
CA THR A 90 -33.84 -29.78 -13.09
C THR A 90 -33.72 -30.39 -14.47
N ASN A 91 -32.77 -31.32 -14.63
CA ASN A 91 -32.81 -32.29 -15.72
C ASN A 91 -33.11 -33.65 -15.09
N GLN A 92 -33.95 -34.49 -15.70
CA GLN A 92 -34.55 -35.68 -15.05
C GLN A 92 -33.51 -36.72 -14.56
N LEU A 93 -32.23 -36.54 -14.89
CA LEU A 93 -31.12 -37.39 -14.46
C LEU A 93 -30.18 -36.75 -13.41
N HIS A 94 -30.11 -35.42 -13.30
CA HIS A 94 -29.19 -34.73 -12.37
C HIS A 94 -29.84 -33.44 -11.83
N LYS A 95 -29.97 -33.34 -10.50
CA LYS A 95 -30.36 -32.11 -9.80
C LYS A 95 -29.11 -31.40 -9.30
N THR A 96 -28.90 -30.16 -9.72
CA THR A 96 -27.83 -29.30 -9.19
C THR A 96 -28.47 -28.12 -8.46
N TYR A 97 -28.23 -28.04 -7.15
CA TYR A 97 -28.62 -26.92 -6.29
C TYR A 97 -27.34 -26.17 -5.89
N GLN A 98 -27.18 -24.93 -6.35
CA GLN A 98 -25.99 -24.14 -6.06
C GLN A 98 -26.40 -22.77 -5.48
N PRO A 99 -26.36 -22.61 -4.15
CA PRO A 99 -26.49 -21.30 -3.52
C PRO A 99 -25.18 -20.52 -3.65
N SER A 100 -25.29 -19.21 -3.88
CA SER A 100 -24.20 -18.24 -3.86
C SER A 100 -24.59 -17.07 -2.96
N TYR A 101 -23.73 -16.72 -2.01
CA TYR A 101 -23.95 -15.61 -1.09
C TYR A 101 -22.99 -14.48 -1.45
N LEU A 102 -23.53 -13.28 -1.65
CA LEU A 102 -22.75 -12.05 -1.76
C LEU A 102 -22.97 -11.23 -0.49
N VAL A 103 -21.89 -10.87 0.19
CA VAL A 103 -21.90 -10.03 1.39
C VAL A 103 -21.06 -8.79 1.10
N THR A 104 -21.64 -7.62 1.33
CA THR A 104 -21.00 -6.31 1.19
C THR A 104 -21.02 -5.61 2.53
N LEU A 105 -19.85 -5.22 3.02
CA LEU A 105 -19.70 -4.44 4.25
C LEU A 105 -19.75 -2.95 3.90
N ASN A 106 -20.68 -2.22 4.53
CA ASN A 106 -20.79 -0.78 4.37
C ASN A 106 -19.95 -0.10 5.44
N VAL A 107 -19.18 0.91 5.04
CA VAL A 107 -18.24 1.62 5.93
C VAL A 107 -18.54 3.11 5.95
N GLU A 108 -18.33 3.75 7.10
CA GLU A 108 -18.41 5.20 7.23
C GLU A 108 -17.26 5.87 6.47
N VAL A 109 -17.56 6.75 5.50
CA VAL A 109 -16.56 7.61 4.85
C VAL A 109 -16.33 8.82 5.74
N ARG A 110 -15.36 8.74 6.66
CA ARG A 110 -14.89 9.91 7.40
C ARG A 110 -13.92 10.69 6.52
N TYR A 111 -14.35 11.84 6.01
CA TYR A 111 -13.41 12.83 5.50
C TYR A 111 -12.53 13.28 6.68
N CYS A 112 -11.22 13.16 6.54
CA CYS A 112 -10.29 13.77 7.49
C CYS A 112 -10.43 15.29 7.40
N SER A 113 -11.34 15.87 8.19
CA SER A 113 -11.37 17.31 8.44
C SER A 113 -10.09 17.64 9.21
N HIS A 114 -9.15 18.31 8.53
CA HIS A 114 -8.01 18.91 9.20
C HIS A 114 -8.52 20.13 10.00
N PRO A 115 -8.09 20.32 11.26
CA PRO A 115 -8.23 21.60 11.96
C PRO A 115 -7.32 22.68 11.37
#